data_AF-A0A950A3F3-F1
#
_entry.id   AF-A0A950A3F3-F1
#
_cell.length_a   1.000
_cell.length_b   1.000
_cell.length_c   1.000
_cell.angle_alpha   90.00
_cell.angle_beta   90.00
_cell.angle_gamma   90.00
#
_symmetry.space_group_name_H-M   'P 1'
#
loop_
_entity.id
_entity.type
_entity.pdbx_description
1 polymer ?
#
loop_
_entity_poly.entity_id
_entity_poly.type
_entity_poly.pdbx_seq_one_letter_code
_entity_poly.pdbx_strand_id
1 'polypeptide(L)' 'MSATNTKTRSAAHHAADSHDLIRVHGARVNNLKDVSIEIPKRRLTVFTGVSGSGKSSLV' A
#
# COMPACT_ATOMS: atom_id res chain seq x y z
N MET A 1 20.72 -35.29 -5.62
CA MET A 1 19.79 -35.65 -4.52
C MET A 1 19.61 -34.43 -3.63
N SER A 2 18.34 -34.03 -3.45
CA SER A 2 17.74 -33.03 -2.53
C SER A 2 18.39 -31.65 -2.39
N ALA A 3 17.81 -30.54 -2.88
CA ALA A 3 16.50 -29.91 -2.61
C ALA A 3 16.43 -29.09 -1.30
N THR A 4 16.16 -27.79 -1.52
CA THR A 4 15.39 -26.83 -0.70
C THR A 4 16.04 -26.21 0.55
N ASN A 5 16.68 -25.04 0.38
CA ASN A 5 16.80 -24.08 1.48
C ASN A 5 15.63 -23.08 1.39
N THR A 6 14.48 -23.49 1.92
CA THR A 6 13.34 -22.64 2.21
C THR A 6 13.67 -21.81 3.46
N LYS A 7 14.51 -20.78 3.30
CA LYS A 7 14.57 -19.70 4.28
C LYS A 7 14.05 -18.47 3.58
N THR A 8 12.74 -18.29 3.68
CA THR A 8 12.06 -17.01 3.63
C THR A 8 13.03 -15.95 4.13
N ARG A 9 13.68 -15.23 3.21
CA ARG A 9 14.35 -13.97 3.57
C ARG A 9 13.22 -13.17 4.19
N SER A 10 13.22 -13.07 5.52
CA SER A 10 12.61 -11.95 6.19
C SER A 10 13.04 -10.74 5.37
N ALA A 11 12.14 -10.18 4.57
CA ALA A 11 12.37 -8.91 3.94
C ALA A 11 12.75 -8.01 5.13
N ALA A 12 14.03 -7.65 5.21
CA ALA A 12 14.60 -7.04 6.40
C ALA A 12 13.66 -5.90 6.76
N HIS A 13 13.05 -5.95 7.96
CA HIS A 13 12.10 -4.93 8.40
C HIS A 13 12.78 -3.59 8.18
N HIS A 14 12.33 -2.88 7.15
CA HIS A 14 12.98 -1.63 6.81
C HIS A 14 12.65 -0.69 7.94
N ALA A 15 13.56 0.22 8.34
CA ALA A 15 13.25 1.18 9.40
C ALA A 15 11.93 1.92 9.11
N ALA A 16 11.55 2.08 7.84
CA ALA A 16 10.25 2.63 7.46
C ALA A 16 9.03 1.79 7.89
N ASP A 17 9.13 0.46 8.01
CA ASP A 17 8.04 -0.45 8.42
C ASP A 17 7.69 -0.39 9.90
N SER A 18 8.54 0.20 10.74
CA SER A 18 8.25 0.38 12.16
C SER A 18 7.30 1.54 12.45
N HIS A 19 6.77 2.20 11.42
CA HIS A 19 5.93 3.38 11.57
C HIS A 19 4.46 3.04 11.34
N ASP A 20 3.59 3.83 11.98
CA ASP A 20 2.15 3.69 11.82
C ASP A 20 1.70 3.86 10.37
N LEU A 21 0.48 3.40 10.08
CA LEU A 21 -0.17 3.53 8.79
C LEU A 21 -1.16 4.71 8.83
N ILE A 22 -1.33 5.38 7.70
CA ILE A 22 -2.45 6.28 7.45
C ILE A 22 -3.59 5.41 6.91
N ARG A 23 -4.73 5.41 7.58
CA ARG A 23 -5.90 4.64 7.13
C ARG A 23 -6.94 5.56 6.50
N VAL A 24 -7.35 5.22 5.29
CA VAL A 24 -8.50 5.81 4.62
C VAL A 24 -9.61 4.76 4.65
N HIS A 25 -10.79 5.12 5.15
CA HIS A 25 -11.92 4.21 5.26
C HIS A 25 -13.13 4.77 4.52
N GLY A 26 -13.73 3.94 3.67
CA GLY A 26 -15.00 4.24 3.00
C GLY A 26 -14.99 5.52 2.17
N ALA A 27 -13.90 5.79 1.44
CA ALA A 27 -13.81 6.95 0.58
C ALA A 27 -14.80 6.84 -0.60
N ARG A 28 -15.67 7.84 -0.75
CA ARG A 28 -16.81 7.86 -1.70
C ARG A 28 -16.93 9.14 -2.53
N VAL A 29 -15.90 9.98 -2.54
CA VAL A 29 -15.91 11.24 -3.31
C VAL A 29 -15.69 10.97 -4.79
N ASN A 30 -16.49 11.60 -5.66
CA ASN A 30 -16.44 11.47 -7.12
C ASN A 30 -16.52 10.01 -7.58
N ASN A 31 -15.44 9.49 -8.16
CA ASN A 31 -15.37 8.14 -8.73
C ASN A 31 -14.97 7.06 -7.70
N LEU A 32 -14.79 7.41 -6.42
CA LEU A 32 -14.43 6.45 -5.38
C LEU A 32 -15.65 5.62 -4.96
N LYS A 33 -15.49 4.29 -4.93
CA LYS A 33 -16.55 3.33 -4.64
C LYS A 33 -16.32 2.64 -3.29
N ASP A 34 -16.45 3.40 -2.21
CA ASP A 34 -16.27 2.94 -0.83
C ASP A 34 -14.87 2.34 -0.57
N VAL A 35 -13.85 3.09 -1.01
CA VAL A 35 -12.46 2.62 -1.00
C VAL A 35 -11.88 2.71 0.41
N SER A 36 -11.33 1.60 0.90
CA SER A 36 -10.58 1.55 2.16
C SER A 36 -9.14 1.10 1.89
N ILE A 37 -8.16 1.90 2.29
CA ILE A 37 -6.73 1.64 2.06
C ILE A 37 -5.89 2.03 3.26
N GLU A 38 -4.73 1.40 3.38
CA GLU A 38 -3.70 1.74 4.37
C GLU A 38 -2.43 2.20 3.65
N ILE A 39 -1.89 3.36 4.02
CA ILE A 39 -0.72 3.98 3.42
C ILE A 39 0.40 4.02 4.46
N PRO A 40 1.55 3.38 4.22
CA PRO A 40 2.65 3.38 5.18
C PRO A 40 3.27 4.77 5.33
N LYS A 41 3.45 5.21 6.57
CA LYS A 41 4.19 6.46 6.84
C LYS A 41 5.66 6.28 6.51
N ARG A 42 6.32 7.38 6.14
CA ARG A 42 7.76 7.43 5.85
C ARG A 42 8.20 6.48 4.73
N ARG A 43 7.28 6.16 3.82
CA ARG A 43 7.56 5.48 2.56
C ARG A 43 7.06 6.32 1.39
N LEU A 44 7.79 6.27 0.28
CA LEU A 44 7.29 6.80 -0.98
C LEU A 44 6.15 5.90 -1.45
N THR A 45 4.92 6.43 -1.43
CA THR A 45 3.73 5.76 -1.94
C THR A 45 3.31 6.44 -3.23
N VAL A 46 3.16 5.66 -4.30
CA VAL A 46 2.76 6.17 -5.62
C VAL A 46 1.43 5.56 -6.02
N PHE A 47 0.44 6.40 -6.31
CA PHE A 47 -0.85 5.96 -6.85
C PHE A 47 -0.81 6.00 -8.38
N THR A 48 -0.91 4.83 -9.01
CA THR A 48 -0.92 4.68 -10.47
C THR A 48 -2.27 4.19 -10.97
N GLY A 49 -2.54 4.35 -12.27
CA GLY A 49 -3.78 3.90 -12.91
C GLY A 49 -4.27 4.81 -14.03
N VAL A 50 -5.21 4.31 -14.83
CA VAL A 50 -5.79 4.99 -16.01
C VAL A 50 -6.51 6.30 -15.67
N SER A 51 -6.70 7.19 -16.65
CA SER A 51 -7.46 8.44 -16.44
C SER A 51 -8.87 8.15 -15.92
N GLY A 52 -9.37 8.98 -14.99
CA GLY A 52 -10.69 8.79 -14.37
C GLY A 52 -10.78 7.74 -13.27
N SER A 53 -9.71 6.99 -12.95
CA SER A 53 -9.74 5.92 -11.93
C SER A 53 -9.89 6.40 -10.47
N GLY A 54 -10.03 7.70 -10.24
CA GLY A 54 -10.20 8.27 -8.89
C GLY A 54 -8.92 8.58 -8.12
N LYS A 55 -7.73 8.44 -8.72
CA LYS A 55 -6.43 8.77 -8.06
C LYS A 55 -6.41 10.18 -7.48
N SER A 56 -6.78 11.18 -8.28
CA SER A 56 -6.83 12.57 -7.82
C SER A 56 -7.91 12.84 -6.77
N SER A 57 -8.90 11.96 -6.63
CA SER A 57 -9.91 12.02 -5.57
C SER A 57 -9.45 11.34 -4.29
N LEU A 58 -8.40 10.52 -4.36
CA LEU A 58 -7.82 9.79 -3.24
C LEU A 58 -6.62 10.52 -2.59
N VAL A 59 -5.98 11.44 -3.32
CA VAL A 59 -4.86 12.28 -2.85
C VAL A 59 -5.34 13.65 -2.39
#